data_AF-A0A0Q8S9U8-F1
#
_entry.id   AF-A0A0Q8S9U8-F1
#
_cell.length_a   1.000
_cell.length_b   1.000
_cell.length_c   1.000
_cell.angle_alpha   90.00
_cell.angle_beta   90.00
_cell.angle_gamma   90.00
#
_symmetry.space_group_name_H-M   'P 1'
#
loop_
_entity.id
_entity.type
_entity.pdbx_description
1 polymer ?
#
loop_
_entity_poly.entity_id
_entity_poly.type
_entity_poly.pdbx_seq_one_letter_code
_entity_poly.pdbx_strand_id
1 'polypeptide(L)'
;MRLRNALAMLALILLTALQSVHAQKTSPYEYDEMRDRIKRFGTGNAPIYVWVLTGFDALTMPADRRAVELQARIQQVVTELGSEVLPGGRRVNPLGGVILWVTEPGLEILQASSTARRVAIGREWWYDTFLSRENGLDEIERRLRQSANGKVDVEITVDVPGTEFDIDRHTGEASQLIQTPEQQRTAVQSALALLTVLGVPMYPPPATTASGAITVLDISGVERNGTMLLRANEQGLAELAGEQRGIIAMRPVGYLPMRPANISAQPYGNPQGAGQTRVSLSLKRAYMTSTPASVAPYRRSNQRLLDSVLDPYTVIGTPQWGSDFSYIQAVLSDADVERLLRSGDQRLQAISIEKPTNRTGPAP
;
A
#
# COMPACT_ATOMS: atom_id res chain seq x y z
N MET A 1 46.84 49.78 13.91
CA MET A 1 45.42 49.90 13.51
C MET A 1 45.02 48.97 12.35
N ARG A 2 45.83 48.79 11.30
CA ARG A 2 45.44 48.01 10.10
C ARG A 2 45.20 46.51 10.32
N LEU A 3 45.95 45.86 11.23
CA LEU A 3 45.79 44.43 11.52
C LEU A 3 44.49 44.09 12.28
N ARG A 4 44.06 44.98 13.18
CA ARG A 4 42.81 44.82 13.94
C ARG A 4 41.57 44.90 13.04
N ASN A 5 41.59 45.78 12.04
CA ASN A 5 40.50 45.91 11.08
C ASN A 5 40.45 44.74 10.09
N ALA A 6 41.62 44.19 9.71
CA ALA A 6 41.69 43.00 8.86
C ALA A 6 41.16 41.74 9.57
N LEU A 7 41.49 41.56 10.86
CA LEU A 7 40.96 40.46 11.67
C LEU A 7 39.45 40.58 11.92
N ALA A 8 38.94 41.79 12.13
CA ALA A 8 37.50 42.03 12.29
C ALA A 8 36.74 41.73 10.98
N MET A 9 37.27 42.10 9.82
CA MET A 9 36.67 41.73 8.53
C MET A 9 36.74 40.22 8.26
N LEU A 10 37.83 39.55 8.59
CA LEU A 10 37.95 38.10 8.41
C LEU A 10 36.98 37.34 9.32
N ALA A 11 36.82 37.80 10.58
CA ALA A 11 35.83 37.26 11.50
C ALA A 11 34.40 37.51 11.01
N LEU A 12 34.09 38.68 10.45
CA LEU A 12 32.78 38.99 9.87
C LEU A 12 32.49 38.10 8.65
N ILE A 13 33.48 37.89 7.76
CA ILE A 13 33.35 37.01 6.59
C ILE A 13 33.13 35.56 7.03
N LEU A 14 33.88 35.07 8.03
CA LEU A 14 33.69 33.73 8.61
C LEU A 14 32.33 33.57 9.31
N LEU A 15 31.86 34.60 10.03
CA LEU A 15 30.53 34.61 10.66
C LEU A 15 29.40 34.63 9.62
N THR A 16 29.57 35.32 8.49
CA THR A 16 28.58 35.28 7.39
C THR A 16 28.63 33.97 6.61
N ALA A 17 29.81 33.35 6.44
CA ALA A 17 29.95 32.07 5.74
C ALA A 17 29.40 30.89 6.56
N LEU A 18 29.45 30.98 7.90
CA LEU A 18 28.85 30.00 8.81
C LEU A 18 27.32 30.13 8.91
N GLN A 19 26.72 31.26 8.51
CA GLN A 19 25.27 31.39 8.41
C GLN A 19 24.69 30.76 7.14
N SER A 20 25.51 30.32 6.17
CA SER A 20 25.05 29.72 4.92
C SER A 20 24.95 28.18 4.90
N VAL A 21 25.05 27.49 6.05
CA VAL A 21 24.50 26.12 6.18
C VAL A 21 22.98 26.22 6.37
N HIS A 22 22.31 26.91 5.45
CA HIS A 22 20.87 26.88 5.39
C HIS A 22 20.48 25.46 4.96
N ALA A 23 19.50 24.89 5.67
CA ALA A 23 18.62 23.84 5.17
C ALA A 23 18.44 24.01 3.66
N GLN A 24 18.51 22.90 2.91
CA GLN A 24 18.32 22.92 1.46
C GLN A 24 16.91 23.48 1.20
N LYS A 25 16.82 24.80 1.00
CA LYS A 25 15.54 25.53 0.98
C LYS A 25 14.77 25.02 -0.21
N THR A 26 13.50 24.70 0.01
CA THR A 26 12.59 24.30 -1.06
C THR A 26 12.62 25.36 -2.14
N SER A 27 12.73 24.96 -3.40
CA SER A 27 12.72 25.93 -4.49
C SER A 27 11.36 26.64 -4.55
N PRO A 28 11.28 27.88 -5.06
CA PRO A 28 10.00 28.56 -5.24
C PRO A 28 8.99 27.73 -6.05
N TYR A 29 9.47 27.02 -7.07
CA TYR A 29 8.65 26.13 -7.89
C TYR A 29 8.05 24.97 -7.08
N GLU A 30 8.86 24.24 -6.31
CA GLU A 30 8.37 23.15 -5.45
C GLU A 30 7.40 23.68 -4.38
N TYR A 31 7.63 24.90 -3.88
CA TYR A 31 6.74 25.54 -2.91
C TYR A 31 5.36 25.86 -3.52
N ASP A 32 5.33 26.44 -4.72
CA ASP A 32 4.09 26.71 -5.44
C ASP A 32 3.37 25.39 -5.79
N GLU A 33 4.09 24.34 -6.18
CA GLU A 33 3.51 23.01 -6.42
C GLU A 33 2.84 22.43 -5.17
N MET A 34 3.47 22.56 -4.00
CA MET A 34 2.87 22.13 -2.72
C MET A 34 1.60 22.93 -2.40
N ARG A 35 1.61 24.27 -2.60
CA ARG A 35 0.42 25.12 -2.39
C ARG A 35 -0.72 24.76 -3.34
N ASP A 36 -0.41 24.52 -4.60
CA ASP A 36 -1.39 24.11 -5.60
C ASP A 36 -2.01 22.76 -5.25
N ARG A 37 -1.22 21.82 -4.72
CA ARG A 37 -1.72 20.52 -4.27
C ARG A 37 -2.70 20.66 -3.10
N ILE A 38 -2.39 21.51 -2.12
CA ILE A 38 -3.27 21.79 -0.96
C ILE A 38 -4.65 22.30 -1.44
N LYS A 39 -4.68 23.11 -2.50
CA LYS A 39 -5.92 23.66 -3.07
C LYS A 39 -6.68 22.67 -3.93
N ARG A 40 -5.98 21.78 -4.64
CA ARG A 40 -6.54 20.91 -5.68
C ARG A 40 -7.57 19.89 -5.17
N PHE A 41 -7.37 19.35 -3.96
CA PHE A 41 -8.17 18.21 -3.48
C PHE A 41 -9.32 18.58 -2.54
N GLY A 42 -9.58 19.87 -2.33
CA GLY A 42 -10.71 20.32 -1.49
C GLY A 42 -10.61 19.95 -0.01
N THR A 43 -9.52 19.29 0.41
CA THR A 43 -9.21 18.91 1.79
C THR A 43 -8.57 20.06 2.56
N GLY A 44 -8.00 21.05 1.86
CA GLY A 44 -7.27 22.16 2.48
C GLY A 44 -5.93 21.74 3.08
N ASN A 45 -5.42 20.56 2.73
CA ASN A 45 -4.14 20.03 3.18
C ASN A 45 -3.55 19.05 2.16
N ALA A 46 -2.25 18.80 2.25
CA ALA A 46 -1.52 17.86 1.40
C ALA A 46 -0.46 17.10 2.21
N PRO A 47 -0.01 15.92 1.75
CA PRO A 47 1.11 15.23 2.37
C PRO A 47 2.40 16.00 2.03
N ILE A 48 3.21 16.28 3.04
CA ILE A 48 4.50 16.99 2.93
C ILE A 48 5.57 16.14 3.59
N TYR A 49 6.65 15.84 2.87
CA TYR A 49 7.86 15.25 3.44
C TYR A 49 8.69 16.32 4.14
N VAL A 50 8.94 16.10 5.43
CA VAL A 50 9.82 16.92 6.25
C VAL A 50 11.00 16.07 6.72
N TRP A 51 12.20 16.40 6.25
CA TRP A 51 13.44 15.81 6.77
C TRP A 51 13.85 16.57 8.01
N VAL A 52 13.98 15.87 9.13
CA VAL A 52 14.41 16.46 10.40
C VAL A 52 15.83 16.06 10.79
N LEU A 53 16.35 15.00 10.18
CA LEU A 53 17.77 14.64 10.21
C LEU A 53 18.36 14.75 8.81
N THR A 54 19.67 15.00 8.73
CA THR A 54 20.38 14.85 7.46
C THR A 54 20.59 13.36 7.18
N GLY A 55 20.64 12.97 5.90
CA GLY A 55 20.90 11.57 5.53
C GLY A 55 22.23 11.04 6.07
N PHE A 56 23.24 11.91 6.22
CA PHE A 56 24.52 11.55 6.81
C PHE A 56 24.42 11.30 8.32
N ASP A 57 23.72 12.17 9.06
CA ASP A 57 23.45 11.97 10.49
C ASP A 57 22.67 10.67 10.72
N ALA A 58 21.66 10.40 9.89
CA ALA A 58 20.87 9.18 9.98
C ALA A 58 21.67 7.90 9.70
N LEU A 59 22.72 7.95 8.89
CA LEU A 59 23.55 6.77 8.57
C LEU A 59 24.68 6.53 9.58
N THR A 60 25.14 7.57 10.25
CA THR A 60 26.29 7.50 11.17
C THR A 60 25.90 7.34 12.64
N MET A 61 24.67 7.71 13.02
CA MET A 61 24.17 7.53 14.37
C MET A 61 23.79 6.07 14.66
N PRO A 62 24.10 5.54 15.87
CA PRO A 62 23.55 4.26 16.33
C PRO A 62 22.02 4.26 16.28
N ALA A 63 21.42 3.10 15.96
CA ALA A 63 19.99 2.98 15.70
C ALA A 63 19.09 3.51 16.83
N ASP A 64 19.41 3.18 18.09
CA ASP A 64 18.63 3.60 19.25
C ASP A 64 18.70 5.11 19.45
N ARG A 65 19.90 5.69 19.33
CA ARG A 65 20.10 7.14 19.42
C ARG A 65 19.38 7.87 18.29
N ARG A 66 19.44 7.34 17.07
CA ARG A 66 18.74 7.89 15.90
C ARG A 66 17.23 7.88 16.12
N ALA A 67 16.66 6.80 16.64
CA ALA A 67 15.23 6.71 16.89
C ALA A 67 14.75 7.76 17.91
N VAL A 68 15.50 7.94 19.00
CA VAL A 68 15.20 8.95 20.03
C VAL A 68 15.31 10.37 19.47
N GLU A 69 16.41 10.69 18.78
CA GLU A 69 16.63 12.00 18.18
C GLU A 69 15.57 12.31 17.11
N LEU A 70 15.25 11.34 16.25
CA LEU A 70 14.22 11.47 15.22
C LEU A 70 12.87 11.78 15.85
N GLN A 71 12.47 11.02 16.87
CA GLN A 71 11.20 11.25 17.56
C GLN A 71 11.15 12.63 18.22
N ALA A 72 12.23 13.06 18.87
CA ALA A 72 12.33 14.38 19.51
C ALA A 72 12.16 15.51 18.49
N ARG A 73 12.85 15.43 17.34
CA ARG A 73 12.75 16.46 16.30
C ARG A 73 11.41 16.48 15.59
N ILE A 74 10.80 15.32 15.36
CA ILE A 74 9.44 15.31 14.80
C ILE A 74 8.47 15.93 15.80
N GLN A 75 8.61 15.65 17.10
CA GLN A 75 7.76 16.28 18.10
C GLN A 75 7.93 17.81 18.12
N GLN A 76 9.17 18.30 17.94
CA GLN A 76 9.42 19.74 17.78
C GLN A 76 8.71 20.31 16.56
N VAL A 77 8.85 19.70 15.37
CA VAL A 77 8.16 20.15 14.15
C VAL A 77 6.64 20.15 14.33
N VAL A 78 6.07 19.08 14.91
CA VAL A 78 4.62 19.00 15.17
C VAL A 78 4.17 20.09 16.15
N THR A 79 5.00 20.43 17.14
CA THR A 79 4.72 21.52 18.09
C THR A 79 4.79 22.89 17.41
N GLU A 80 5.76 23.11 16.53
CA GLU A 80 5.87 24.34 15.73
C GLU A 80 4.64 24.53 14.82
N LEU A 81 4.15 23.45 14.22
CA LEU A 81 2.99 23.47 13.33
C LEU A 81 1.65 23.70 14.06
N GLY A 82 1.53 23.27 15.32
CA GLY A 82 0.31 23.47 16.11
C GLY A 82 -0.93 22.88 15.43
N SER A 83 -1.93 23.73 15.14
CA SER A 83 -3.17 23.34 14.45
C SER A 83 -3.00 23.08 12.95
N GLU A 84 -1.87 23.49 12.36
CA GLU A 84 -1.64 23.45 10.92
C GLU A 84 -1.10 22.10 10.42
N VAL A 85 -0.93 21.15 11.34
CA VAL A 85 -0.67 19.75 11.03
C VAL A 85 -1.86 18.91 11.47
N LEU A 86 -2.41 18.12 10.54
CA LEU A 86 -3.53 17.25 10.85
C LEU A 86 -3.06 16.02 11.63
N PRO A 87 -3.85 15.54 12.61
CA PRO A 87 -3.56 14.30 13.32
C PRO A 87 -3.73 13.11 12.39
N GLY A 88 -2.82 12.15 12.45
CA GLY A 88 -2.87 10.92 11.65
C GLY A 88 -2.08 11.01 10.34
N GLY A 89 -2.10 9.92 9.56
CA GLY A 89 -1.40 9.80 8.27
C GLY A 89 0.13 9.93 8.33
N ARG A 90 0.70 10.03 9.53
CA ARG A 90 2.12 10.26 9.77
C ARG A 90 2.93 9.01 9.47
N ARG A 91 3.91 9.14 8.58
CA ARG A 91 4.85 8.05 8.27
C ARG A 91 6.26 8.51 8.52
N VAL A 92 7.00 7.78 9.34
CA VAL A 92 8.39 8.07 9.67
C VAL A 92 9.28 7.11 8.90
N ASN A 93 10.20 7.65 8.11
CA ASN A 93 11.25 6.89 7.44
C ASN A 93 12.47 6.80 8.37
N PRO A 94 13.11 5.61 8.51
CA PRO A 94 14.33 5.45 9.31
C PRO A 94 15.51 6.34 8.89
N LEU A 95 15.49 6.90 7.68
CA LEU A 95 16.50 7.84 7.18
C LEU A 95 16.31 9.29 7.68
N GLY A 96 15.32 9.54 8.53
CA GLY A 96 15.15 10.84 9.20
C GLY A 96 14.11 11.77 8.60
N GLY A 97 13.25 11.25 7.73
CA GLY A 97 12.11 11.96 7.16
C GLY A 97 10.79 11.57 7.82
N VAL A 98 9.83 12.49 7.80
CA VAL A 98 8.44 12.25 8.20
C VAL A 98 7.49 12.81 7.14
N ILE A 99 6.41 12.09 6.84
CA ILE A 99 5.27 12.64 6.09
C ILE A 99 4.30 13.24 7.10
N LEU A 100 3.91 14.49 6.89
CA LEU A 100 2.90 15.21 7.66
C LEU A 100 1.82 15.73 6.71
N TRP A 101 0.57 15.75 7.17
CA TRP A 101 -0.53 16.39 6.44
C TRP A 101 -0.65 17.82 6.91
N VAL A 102 -0.36 18.77 6.01
CA VAL A 102 -0.12 20.17 6.39
C VAL A 102 -1.02 21.08 5.56
N THR A 103 -1.57 22.09 6.21
CA THR A 103 -2.35 23.17 5.59
C THR A 103 -1.44 24.17 4.87
N GLU A 104 -2.03 25.13 4.14
CA GLU A 104 -1.24 26.19 3.48
C GLU A 104 -0.46 27.06 4.50
N PRO A 105 -1.05 27.53 5.64
CA PRO A 105 -0.30 28.21 6.69
C PRO A 105 0.80 27.34 7.32
N GLY A 106 0.54 26.04 7.52
CA GLY A 106 1.55 25.14 8.06
C GLY A 106 2.77 24.98 7.14
N LEU A 107 2.58 25.10 5.83
CA LEU A 107 3.69 25.07 4.88
C LEU A 107 4.61 26.29 5.06
N GLU A 108 4.06 27.47 5.38
CA GLU A 108 4.86 28.66 5.71
C GLU A 108 5.65 28.47 7.00
N ILE A 109 5.03 27.87 8.03
CA ILE A 109 5.71 27.51 9.28
C ILE A 109 6.88 26.56 9.01
N LEU A 110 6.67 25.54 8.17
CA LEU A 110 7.73 24.59 7.80
C LEU A 110 8.89 25.24 7.05
N GLN A 111 8.65 26.24 6.20
CA GLN A 111 9.71 26.98 5.51
C GLN A 111 10.54 27.84 6.48
N ALA A 112 9.92 28.35 7.54
CA ALA A 112 10.58 29.15 8.57
C ALA A 112 11.23 28.29 9.67
N SER A 113 10.88 27.01 9.76
CA SER A 113 11.35 26.08 10.79
C SER A 113 12.86 25.87 10.71
N SER A 114 13.55 26.02 11.84
CA SER A 114 14.96 25.62 11.99
C SER A 114 15.13 24.10 12.14
N THR A 115 14.05 23.40 12.48
CA THR A 115 14.03 21.95 12.73
C THR A 115 13.83 21.17 11.42
N ALA A 116 13.01 21.70 10.50
CA ALA A 116 12.85 21.18 9.16
C ALA A 116 14.12 21.45 8.31
N ARG A 117 14.89 20.40 8.04
CA ARG A 117 16.12 20.47 7.22
C ARG A 117 15.86 20.48 5.72
N ARG A 118 14.75 19.87 5.31
CA ARG A 118 14.25 19.88 3.93
C ARG A 118 12.75 19.63 3.94
N VAL A 119 12.02 20.41 3.16
CA VAL A 119 10.59 20.29 2.95
C VAL A 119 10.35 19.98 1.47
N ALA A 120 9.58 18.94 1.18
CA ALA A 120 9.28 18.51 -0.19
C ALA A 120 7.85 17.98 -0.27
N ILE A 121 7.29 17.98 -1.47
CA ILE A 121 5.96 17.42 -1.71
C ILE A 121 5.94 15.91 -1.38
N GLY A 122 4.91 15.50 -0.64
CA GLY A 122 4.63 14.10 -0.33
C GLY A 122 4.25 13.31 -1.57
N ARG A 123 4.49 12.00 -1.53
CA ARG A 123 3.91 11.07 -2.50
C ARG A 123 2.45 10.82 -2.18
N GLU A 124 1.67 10.47 -3.20
CA GLU A 124 0.31 9.98 -3.05
C GLU A 124 0.26 8.73 -2.15
N TRP A 125 -0.87 8.57 -1.45
CA TRP A 125 -1.11 7.53 -0.45
C TRP A 125 -0.85 6.10 -0.96
N TRP A 126 -1.03 5.85 -2.26
CA TRP A 126 -0.93 4.53 -2.88
C TRP A 126 0.50 4.13 -3.27
N TYR A 127 1.47 5.03 -3.21
CA TYR A 127 2.88 4.69 -3.52
C TYR A 127 3.53 3.79 -2.47
N ASP A 128 3.18 4.01 -1.20
CA ASP A 128 3.80 3.32 -0.06
C ASP A 128 2.80 2.36 0.61
N THR A 129 1.74 1.96 -0.09
CA THR A 129 0.78 0.99 0.42
C THR A 129 1.34 -0.43 0.36
N PHE A 130 1.08 -1.22 1.39
CA PHE A 130 1.31 -2.66 1.36
C PHE A 130 0.17 -3.41 0.70
N LEU A 131 -0.99 -2.75 0.48
CA LEU A 131 -2.19 -3.37 -0.06
C LEU A 131 -2.03 -3.74 -1.53
N SER A 132 -2.76 -4.77 -1.95
CA SER A 132 -2.72 -5.23 -3.34
C SER A 132 -3.34 -4.23 -4.30
N ARG A 133 -2.64 -3.95 -5.41
CA ARG A 133 -3.15 -3.14 -6.52
C ARG A 133 -4.28 -3.82 -7.29
N GLU A 134 -4.42 -5.14 -7.19
CA GLU A 134 -5.49 -5.90 -7.86
C GLU A 134 -6.89 -5.50 -7.35
N ASN A 135 -6.97 -4.92 -6.15
CA ASN A 135 -8.20 -4.43 -5.55
C ASN A 135 -8.64 -3.05 -6.07
N GLY A 136 -8.00 -2.51 -7.11
CA GLY A 136 -8.44 -1.30 -7.79
C GLY A 136 -8.02 -0.02 -7.08
N LEU A 137 -6.79 0.04 -6.54
CA LEU A 137 -6.29 1.27 -5.90
C LEU A 137 -6.25 2.46 -6.89
N ASP A 138 -5.93 2.21 -8.16
CA ASP A 138 -5.99 3.24 -9.22
C ASP A 138 -7.42 3.76 -9.43
N GLU A 139 -8.43 2.92 -9.24
CA GLU A 139 -9.84 3.30 -9.34
C GLU A 139 -10.29 4.11 -8.12
N ILE A 140 -9.79 3.79 -6.91
CA ILE A 140 -9.99 4.62 -5.71
C ILE A 140 -9.42 6.01 -5.97
N GLU A 141 -8.20 6.08 -6.47
CA GLU A 141 -7.53 7.34 -6.78
C GLU A 141 -8.28 8.14 -7.85
N ARG A 142 -8.71 7.48 -8.93
CA ARG A 142 -9.52 8.11 -9.98
C ARG A 142 -10.82 8.70 -9.42
N ARG A 143 -11.54 7.96 -8.57
CA ARG A 143 -12.78 8.44 -7.92
C ARG A 143 -12.53 9.57 -6.94
N LEU A 144 -11.44 9.50 -6.15
CA LEU A 144 -11.02 10.57 -5.25
C LEU A 144 -10.81 11.88 -6.02
N ARG A 145 -10.07 11.83 -7.14
CA ARG A 145 -9.79 13.01 -7.98
C ARG A 145 -11.00 13.60 -8.67
N GLN A 146 -12.03 12.78 -8.93
CA GLN A 146 -13.29 13.22 -9.54
C GLN A 146 -14.32 13.70 -8.52
N SER A 147 -14.08 13.44 -7.23
CA SER A 147 -15.01 13.77 -6.17
C SER A 147 -14.98 15.26 -5.84
N ALA A 148 -16.13 15.93 -5.92
CA ALA A 148 -16.24 17.35 -5.64
C ALA A 148 -15.87 17.74 -4.20
N ASN A 149 -15.99 16.81 -3.25
CA ASN A 149 -15.64 17.02 -1.84
C ASN A 149 -14.32 16.32 -1.44
N GLY A 150 -13.56 15.80 -2.41
CA GLY A 150 -12.30 15.11 -2.15
C GLY A 150 -12.44 13.84 -1.31
N LYS A 151 -13.60 13.17 -1.37
CA LYS A 151 -13.86 11.93 -0.63
C LYS A 151 -14.33 10.81 -1.55
N VAL A 152 -13.96 9.58 -1.21
CA VAL A 152 -14.33 8.35 -1.92
C VAL A 152 -14.82 7.30 -0.94
N ASP A 153 -15.82 6.53 -1.36
CA ASP A 153 -16.30 5.39 -0.60
C ASP A 153 -15.48 4.15 -0.95
N VAL A 154 -14.94 3.50 0.07
CA VAL A 154 -14.11 2.30 -0.02
C VAL A 154 -14.65 1.22 0.91
N GLU A 155 -14.49 -0.03 0.51
CA GLU A 155 -14.65 -1.17 1.39
C GLU A 155 -13.27 -1.64 1.82
N ILE A 156 -13.06 -1.81 3.13
CA ILE A 156 -11.86 -2.43 3.69
C ILE A 156 -12.19 -3.81 4.23
N THR A 157 -11.22 -4.71 4.20
CA THR A 157 -11.29 -6.02 4.88
C THR A 157 -10.28 -6.05 6.01
N VAL A 158 -10.73 -6.39 7.22
CA VAL A 158 -9.86 -6.50 8.41
C VAL A 158 -9.14 -7.84 8.45
N ASP A 159 -7.95 -7.88 9.06
CA ASP A 159 -7.31 -9.18 9.35
C ASP A 159 -8.09 -9.92 10.43
N VAL A 160 -8.48 -11.15 10.12
CA VAL A 160 -9.12 -12.07 11.06
C VAL A 160 -8.21 -13.29 11.14
N PRO A 161 -7.33 -13.35 12.16
CA PRO A 161 -6.38 -14.43 12.28
C PRO A 161 -7.05 -15.81 12.22
N GLY A 162 -6.47 -16.73 11.44
CA GLY A 162 -6.94 -18.10 11.33
C GLY A 162 -8.03 -18.34 10.27
N THR A 163 -8.56 -17.30 9.61
CA THR A 163 -9.57 -17.49 8.55
C THR A 163 -8.92 -17.77 7.20
N GLU A 164 -9.56 -18.63 6.41
CA GLU A 164 -9.27 -18.78 4.99
C GLU A 164 -9.98 -17.70 4.17
N PHE A 165 -9.72 -17.66 2.88
CA PHE A 165 -10.43 -16.80 1.94
C PHE A 165 -10.82 -17.56 0.67
N ASP A 166 -11.74 -16.99 -0.08
CA ASP A 166 -12.14 -17.46 -1.40
C ASP A 166 -12.07 -16.33 -2.43
N ILE A 167 -11.96 -16.71 -3.71
CA ILE A 167 -12.04 -15.79 -4.84
C ILE A 167 -13.05 -16.36 -5.82
N ASP A 168 -14.09 -15.58 -6.13
CA ASP A 168 -15.12 -16.01 -7.06
C ASP A 168 -14.55 -16.17 -8.49
N ARG A 169 -14.84 -17.30 -9.12
CA ARG A 169 -14.35 -17.67 -10.47
C ARG A 169 -14.90 -16.80 -11.60
N HIS A 170 -16.00 -16.11 -11.40
CA HIS A 170 -16.70 -15.33 -12.42
C HIS A 170 -16.49 -13.83 -12.27
N THR A 171 -16.30 -13.33 -11.05
CA THR A 171 -16.13 -11.90 -10.77
C THR A 171 -14.71 -11.55 -10.32
N GLY A 172 -13.96 -12.53 -9.81
CA GLY A 172 -12.65 -12.32 -9.19
C GLY A 172 -12.75 -11.67 -7.81
N GLU A 173 -13.97 -11.49 -7.29
CA GLU A 173 -14.21 -10.91 -5.98
C GLU A 173 -13.71 -11.86 -4.90
N ALA A 174 -12.90 -11.33 -3.98
CA ALA A 174 -12.43 -12.10 -2.85
C ALA A 174 -13.29 -11.85 -1.61
N SER A 175 -13.45 -12.88 -0.80
CA SER A 175 -14.15 -12.80 0.49
C SER A 175 -13.41 -13.62 1.53
N GLN A 176 -13.32 -13.09 2.75
CA GLN A 176 -12.79 -13.84 3.88
C GLN A 176 -13.84 -14.81 4.40
N LEU A 177 -13.45 -16.05 4.68
CA LEU A 177 -14.34 -17.11 5.13
C LEU A 177 -14.44 -17.10 6.66
N ILE A 178 -15.41 -16.33 7.18
CA ILE A 178 -15.77 -16.31 8.60
C ILE A 178 -16.91 -17.30 8.83
N GLN A 179 -16.58 -18.47 9.36
CA GLN A 179 -17.49 -19.61 9.45
C GLN A 179 -17.87 -19.97 10.88
N THR A 180 -17.04 -19.62 11.86
CA THR A 180 -17.26 -19.99 13.26
C THR A 180 -17.64 -18.79 14.14
N PRO A 181 -18.41 -18.99 15.22
CA PRO A 181 -18.71 -17.92 16.18
C PRO A 181 -17.47 -17.32 16.87
N GLU A 182 -16.36 -18.06 16.89
CA GLU A 182 -15.08 -17.56 17.39
C GLU A 182 -14.45 -16.60 16.37
N GLN A 183 -14.43 -16.96 15.09
CA GLN A 183 -13.95 -16.08 14.02
C GLN A 183 -14.79 -14.80 13.91
N GLN A 184 -16.11 -14.89 14.10
CA GLN A 184 -17.00 -13.72 14.14
C GLN A 184 -16.61 -12.77 15.27
N ARG A 185 -16.42 -13.29 16.49
CA ARG A 185 -15.97 -12.50 17.64
C ARG A 185 -14.59 -11.87 17.40
N THR A 186 -13.66 -12.61 16.82
CA THR A 186 -12.33 -12.10 16.46
C THR A 186 -12.43 -10.99 15.41
N ALA A 187 -13.29 -11.14 14.41
CA ALA A 187 -13.50 -10.10 13.39
C ALA A 187 -14.05 -8.81 13.98
N VAL A 188 -15.03 -8.91 14.89
CA VAL A 188 -15.54 -7.75 15.64
C VAL A 188 -14.43 -7.11 16.47
N GLN A 189 -13.64 -7.90 17.21
CA GLN A 189 -12.53 -7.37 18.01
C GLN A 189 -11.47 -6.68 17.16
N SER A 190 -11.08 -7.27 16.02
CA SER A 190 -10.15 -6.68 15.05
C SER A 190 -10.69 -5.35 14.51
N ALA A 191 -11.98 -5.31 14.14
CA ALA A 191 -12.62 -4.08 13.67
C ALA A 191 -12.65 -2.99 14.74
N LEU A 192 -13.06 -3.31 15.98
CA LEU A 192 -13.08 -2.35 17.08
C LEU A 192 -11.67 -1.84 17.42
N ALA A 193 -10.66 -2.72 17.39
CA ALA A 193 -9.26 -2.34 17.60
C ALA A 193 -8.78 -1.39 16.49
N LEU A 194 -9.07 -1.69 15.23
CA LEU A 194 -8.76 -0.82 14.10
C LEU A 194 -9.43 0.55 14.24
N LEU A 195 -10.73 0.60 14.52
CA LEU A 195 -11.47 1.85 14.71
C LEU A 195 -10.89 2.69 15.86
N THR A 196 -10.47 2.04 16.95
CA THR A 196 -9.80 2.70 18.07
C THR A 196 -8.45 3.31 17.65
N VAL A 197 -7.64 2.57 16.88
CA VAL A 197 -6.35 3.06 16.36
C VAL A 197 -6.54 4.23 15.40
N LEU A 198 -7.58 4.18 14.56
CA LEU A 198 -7.93 5.26 13.63
C LEU A 198 -8.59 6.46 14.33
N GLY A 199 -8.86 6.39 15.64
CA GLY A 199 -9.53 7.46 16.39
C GLY A 199 -10.98 7.68 15.94
N VAL A 200 -11.63 6.65 15.40
CA VAL A 200 -13.06 6.70 15.10
C VAL A 200 -13.85 6.56 16.39
N PRO A 201 -14.82 7.45 16.67
CA PRO A 201 -15.67 7.32 17.83
C PRO A 201 -16.49 6.02 17.87
N MET A 202 -16.65 5.44 19.05
CA MET A 202 -17.33 4.15 19.26
C MET A 202 -18.85 4.30 19.45
N TYR A 203 -19.54 4.91 18.48
CA TYR A 203 -21.00 4.95 18.41
C TYR A 203 -21.49 4.35 17.08
N PRO A 204 -22.78 3.99 16.94
CA PRO A 204 -23.29 3.37 15.73
C PRO A 204 -23.00 4.22 14.48
N PRO A 205 -22.58 3.61 13.35
CA PRO A 205 -22.38 4.34 12.10
C PRO A 205 -23.62 5.15 11.68
N PRO A 206 -23.44 6.31 11.02
CA PRO A 206 -22.16 6.84 10.56
C PRO A 206 -21.33 7.52 11.66
N ALA A 207 -20.03 7.24 11.72
CA ALA A 207 -19.10 7.81 12.70
C ALA A 207 -17.85 8.38 12.01
N THR A 208 -17.44 9.60 12.36
CA THR A 208 -16.36 10.33 11.67
C THR A 208 -15.21 10.64 12.63
N THR A 209 -13.97 10.48 12.17
CA THR A 209 -12.76 10.88 12.94
C THR A 209 -12.77 12.39 13.20
N ALA A 210 -12.06 12.83 14.23
CA ALA A 210 -11.98 14.27 14.57
C ALA A 210 -11.43 15.13 13.41
N SER A 211 -10.54 14.58 12.58
CA SER A 211 -9.99 15.23 11.38
C SER A 211 -10.97 15.27 10.20
N GLY A 212 -12.09 14.53 10.25
CA GLY A 212 -12.98 14.38 9.11
C GLY A 212 -12.42 13.51 7.98
N ALA A 213 -11.26 12.88 8.18
CA ALA A 213 -10.52 12.12 7.18
C ALA A 213 -11.17 10.77 6.85
N ILE A 214 -11.79 10.12 7.85
CA ILE A 214 -12.45 8.82 7.72
C ILE A 214 -13.84 8.92 8.35
N THR A 215 -14.85 8.46 7.61
CA THR A 215 -16.20 8.23 8.12
C THR A 215 -16.55 6.76 7.92
N VAL A 216 -16.84 6.04 9.00
CA VAL A 216 -17.43 4.70 8.93
C VAL A 216 -18.89 4.84 8.53
N LEU A 217 -19.31 4.15 7.48
CA LEU A 217 -20.68 4.19 6.95
C LEU A 217 -21.47 2.92 7.33
N ASP A 218 -20.84 1.75 7.26
CA ASP A 218 -21.46 0.47 7.58
C ASP A 218 -20.43 -0.54 8.12
N ILE A 219 -20.85 -1.33 9.11
CA ILE A 219 -20.08 -2.41 9.75
C ILE A 219 -20.80 -3.77 9.66
N SER A 220 -21.92 -3.86 8.94
CA SER A 220 -22.72 -5.08 8.79
C SER A 220 -21.98 -6.25 8.11
N GLY A 221 -20.85 -5.96 7.44
CA GLY A 221 -19.97 -6.97 6.84
C GLY A 221 -18.99 -7.62 7.82
N VAL A 222 -18.75 -7.01 8.99
CA VAL A 222 -17.65 -7.44 9.88
C VAL A 222 -17.78 -8.91 10.30
N GLU A 223 -18.96 -9.33 10.76
CA GLU A 223 -19.19 -10.72 11.18
C GLU A 223 -19.33 -11.69 10.00
N ARG A 224 -19.62 -11.20 8.79
CA ARG A 224 -19.87 -12.07 7.62
C ARG A 224 -18.60 -12.39 6.85
N ASN A 225 -17.78 -11.38 6.62
CA ASN A 225 -16.60 -11.47 5.76
C ASN A 225 -15.51 -10.45 6.16
N GLY A 226 -15.58 -9.88 7.37
CA GLY A 226 -14.56 -8.97 7.88
C GLY A 226 -14.57 -7.61 7.18
N THR A 227 -15.64 -7.22 6.50
CA THR A 227 -15.66 -5.96 5.73
C THR A 227 -16.31 -4.79 6.48
N MET A 228 -15.79 -3.60 6.22
CA MET A 228 -16.40 -2.33 6.63
C MET A 228 -16.45 -1.37 5.44
N LEU A 229 -17.54 -0.61 5.36
CA LEU A 229 -17.73 0.44 4.38
C LEU A 229 -17.34 1.79 4.99
N LEU A 230 -16.39 2.46 4.36
CA LEU A 230 -15.84 3.74 4.81
C LEU A 230 -15.95 4.79 3.70
N ARG A 231 -16.03 6.06 4.09
CA ARG A 231 -15.76 7.22 3.25
C ARG A 231 -14.47 7.87 3.70
N ALA A 232 -13.51 8.03 2.81
CA ALA A 232 -12.20 8.59 3.14
C ALA A 232 -11.78 9.69 2.15
N ASN A 233 -11.04 10.69 2.65
CA ASN A 233 -10.25 11.60 1.81
C ASN A 233 -8.83 11.06 1.59
N GLU A 234 -7.96 11.80 0.90
CA GLU A 234 -6.56 11.36 0.65
C GLU A 234 -5.81 11.02 1.95
N GLN A 235 -6.00 11.82 3.01
CA GLN A 235 -5.43 11.55 4.33
C GLN A 235 -5.93 10.23 4.92
N GLY A 236 -7.26 10.02 4.92
CA GLY A 236 -7.87 8.80 5.43
C GLY A 236 -7.40 7.56 4.66
N LEU A 237 -7.24 7.67 3.34
CA LEU A 237 -6.68 6.58 2.52
C LEU A 237 -5.22 6.30 2.87
N ALA A 238 -4.41 7.32 3.18
CA ALA A 238 -3.02 7.14 3.61
C ALA A 238 -2.90 6.48 4.99
N GLU A 239 -3.82 6.79 5.90
CA GLU A 239 -3.97 6.15 7.21
C GLU A 239 -4.33 4.67 7.05
N LEU A 240 -5.39 4.38 6.29
CA LEU A 240 -5.83 3.01 6.00
C LEU A 240 -4.72 2.20 5.30
N ALA A 241 -4.07 2.78 4.29
CA ALA A 241 -2.96 2.15 3.58
C ALA A 241 -1.68 2.00 4.43
N GLY A 242 -1.60 2.67 5.58
CA GLY A 242 -0.48 2.60 6.51
C GLY A 242 -0.69 1.56 7.61
N GLU A 243 -1.94 1.17 7.85
CA GLU A 243 -2.31 0.26 8.93
C GLU A 243 -2.09 -1.21 8.55
N GLN A 244 -0.82 -1.61 8.57
CA GLN A 244 -0.35 -2.94 8.18
C GLN A 244 -0.85 -4.08 9.05
N ARG A 245 -1.33 -3.80 10.27
CA ARG A 245 -1.72 -4.85 11.22
C ARG A 245 -3.22 -5.12 11.24
N GLY A 246 -4.02 -4.18 10.73
CA GLY A 246 -5.48 -4.25 10.82
C GLY A 246 -6.20 -4.47 9.48
N ILE A 247 -5.61 -4.08 8.35
CA ILE A 247 -6.27 -4.07 7.04
C ILE A 247 -5.54 -5.01 6.08
N ILE A 248 -6.26 -5.90 5.41
CA ILE A 248 -5.66 -6.86 4.45
C ILE A 248 -6.07 -6.58 3.00
N ALA A 249 -7.12 -5.80 2.80
CA ALA A 249 -7.56 -5.30 1.50
C ALA A 249 -8.30 -3.97 1.63
N MET A 250 -8.24 -3.17 0.57
CA MET A 250 -9.07 -1.97 0.39
C MET A 250 -9.46 -1.90 -1.08
N ARG A 251 -10.75 -1.70 -1.36
CA ARG A 251 -11.30 -1.63 -2.72
C ARG A 251 -12.34 -0.52 -2.84
N PRO A 252 -12.58 0.04 -4.04
CA PRO A 252 -13.70 0.94 -4.25
C PRO A 252 -15.02 0.20 -4.07
N VAL A 253 -16.03 0.88 -3.54
CA VAL A 253 -17.37 0.29 -3.41
C VAL A 253 -17.95 -0.08 -4.77
N GLY A 254 -18.51 -1.28 -4.88
CA GLY A 254 -19.06 -1.81 -6.13
C GLY A 254 -18.01 -2.09 -7.21
N TYR A 255 -16.72 -2.11 -6.87
CA TYR A 255 -15.67 -2.49 -7.81
C TYR A 255 -15.58 -4.00 -7.96
N LEU A 256 -15.71 -4.47 -9.19
CA LEU A 256 -15.46 -5.84 -9.56
C LEU A 256 -14.05 -5.94 -10.18
N PRO A 257 -13.13 -6.74 -9.63
CA PRO A 257 -11.78 -6.90 -10.14
C PRO A 257 -11.74 -7.83 -11.37
N MET A 258 -12.69 -7.64 -12.30
CA MET A 258 -12.77 -8.40 -13.55
C MET A 258 -11.66 -7.92 -14.47
N ARG A 259 -10.55 -8.67 -14.46
CA ARG A 259 -9.41 -8.48 -15.34
C ARG A 259 -9.05 -9.84 -15.90
N PRO A 260 -8.96 -9.99 -17.23
CA PRO A 260 -8.50 -11.23 -17.82
C PRO A 260 -7.08 -11.53 -17.32
N ALA A 261 -6.76 -12.81 -17.18
CA ALA A 261 -5.43 -13.22 -16.81
C ALA A 261 -4.42 -12.72 -17.87
N ASN A 262 -3.26 -12.25 -17.41
CA ASN A 262 -2.16 -11.91 -18.30
C ASN A 262 -1.59 -13.20 -18.89
N ILE A 263 -1.72 -13.37 -20.20
CA ILE A 263 -1.22 -14.56 -20.90
C ILE A 263 0.14 -14.24 -21.51
N SER A 264 1.16 -15.01 -21.14
CA SER A 264 2.49 -14.94 -21.75
C SER A 264 2.88 -16.30 -22.32
N ALA A 265 3.54 -16.31 -23.48
CA ALA A 265 4.09 -17.54 -24.06
C ALA A 265 5.61 -17.43 -24.18
N GLN A 266 6.33 -18.44 -23.69
CA GLN A 266 7.79 -18.51 -23.74
C GLN A 266 8.26 -19.88 -24.27
N PRO A 267 9.36 -19.92 -25.04
CA PRO A 267 10.03 -21.18 -25.37
C PRO A 267 10.80 -21.72 -24.15
N TYR A 268 10.76 -23.04 -23.90
CA TYR A 268 11.64 -23.69 -22.90
C TYR A 268 12.55 -24.75 -23.54
N GLY A 269 13.74 -24.95 -22.93
CA GLY A 269 14.85 -25.72 -23.49
C GLY A 269 14.82 -27.23 -23.25
N ASN A 270 13.88 -27.74 -22.45
CA ASN A 270 13.74 -29.17 -22.19
C ASN A 270 12.67 -29.80 -23.09
N PRO A 271 12.95 -30.96 -23.70
CA PRO A 271 11.95 -31.69 -24.47
C PRO A 271 10.82 -32.17 -23.54
N GLN A 272 9.63 -31.62 -23.72
CA GLN A 272 8.38 -32.23 -23.26
C GLN A 272 7.94 -33.27 -24.30
N GLY A 273 7.05 -34.19 -23.93
CA GLY A 273 6.41 -35.07 -24.92
C GLY A 273 5.66 -34.24 -25.97
N ALA A 274 5.54 -34.76 -27.20
CA ALA A 274 4.75 -34.09 -28.22
C ALA A 274 3.29 -33.87 -27.74
N GLY A 275 2.74 -32.67 -27.97
CA GLY A 275 1.38 -32.31 -27.54
C GLY A 275 1.23 -31.97 -26.04
N GLN A 276 2.35 -31.81 -25.33
CA GLN A 276 2.39 -31.42 -23.92
C GLN A 276 2.98 -30.03 -23.77
N THR A 277 2.30 -29.22 -22.96
CA THR A 277 2.68 -27.85 -22.69
C THR A 277 2.76 -27.64 -21.18
N ARG A 278 3.84 -27.02 -20.70
CA ARG A 278 3.93 -26.60 -19.31
C ARG A 278 3.21 -25.28 -19.15
N VAL A 279 2.36 -25.17 -18.15
CA VAL A 279 1.71 -23.92 -17.76
C VAL A 279 2.13 -23.54 -16.35
N SER A 280 2.38 -22.25 -16.13
CA SER A 280 2.48 -21.67 -14.79
C SER A 280 1.25 -20.79 -14.55
N LEU A 281 0.48 -21.09 -13.52
CA LEU A 281 -0.74 -20.37 -13.15
C LEU A 281 -0.50 -19.59 -11.87
N SER A 282 -0.80 -18.30 -11.87
CA SER A 282 -0.70 -17.43 -10.69
C SER A 282 -2.07 -16.90 -10.30
N LEU A 283 -2.40 -16.96 -9.01
CA LEU A 283 -3.64 -16.40 -8.48
C LEU A 283 -3.56 -14.88 -8.32
N LYS A 284 -4.72 -14.22 -8.37
CA LYS A 284 -4.87 -12.85 -7.89
C LYS A 284 -4.52 -12.78 -6.41
N ARG A 285 -3.67 -11.81 -6.07
CA ARG A 285 -3.34 -11.48 -4.68
C ARG A 285 -4.41 -10.55 -4.13
N ALA A 286 -5.54 -11.10 -3.70
CA ALA A 286 -6.64 -10.28 -3.20
C ALA A 286 -6.43 -9.78 -1.77
N TYR A 287 -5.74 -10.56 -0.94
CA TYR A 287 -5.40 -10.20 0.44
C TYR A 287 -3.90 -10.20 0.67
N MET A 288 -3.45 -9.34 1.58
CA MET A 288 -2.09 -9.35 2.08
C MET A 288 -2.06 -10.01 3.46
N THR A 289 -1.04 -10.83 3.73
CA THR A 289 -0.87 -11.39 5.08
C THR A 289 -0.27 -10.33 6.00
N SER A 290 -1.03 -9.86 6.97
CA SER A 290 -0.63 -8.85 7.97
C SER A 290 -0.01 -9.44 9.23
N THR A 291 -0.33 -10.70 9.57
CA THR A 291 0.15 -11.36 10.79
C THR A 291 0.69 -12.77 10.50
N PRO A 292 1.64 -13.28 11.33
CA PRO A 292 2.13 -14.66 11.21
C PRO A 292 1.01 -15.72 11.30
N ALA A 293 -0.03 -15.45 12.08
CA ALA A 293 -1.17 -16.34 12.26
C ALA A 293 -2.03 -16.50 10.99
N SER A 294 -2.05 -15.48 10.13
CA SER A 294 -2.81 -15.51 8.87
C SER A 294 -2.06 -16.21 7.72
N VAL A 295 -0.76 -16.49 7.85
CA VAL A 295 0.07 -17.07 6.78
C VAL A 295 -0.37 -18.50 6.39
N ALA A 296 -0.59 -19.38 7.37
CA ALA A 296 -0.97 -20.76 7.08
C ALA A 296 -2.37 -20.91 6.46
N PRO A 297 -3.43 -20.25 6.97
CA PRO A 297 -4.73 -20.18 6.29
C PRO A 297 -4.65 -19.58 4.88
N TYR A 298 -3.84 -18.53 4.68
CA TYR A 298 -3.65 -17.93 3.37
C TYR A 298 -3.06 -18.93 2.35
N ARG A 299 -2.04 -19.69 2.75
CA ARG A 299 -1.45 -20.75 1.91
C ARG A 299 -2.46 -21.87 1.59
N ARG A 300 -3.25 -22.31 2.57
CA ARG A 300 -4.32 -23.31 2.36
C ARG A 300 -5.36 -22.83 1.36
N SER A 301 -5.76 -21.56 1.47
CA SER A 301 -6.69 -20.92 0.55
C SER A 301 -6.13 -20.89 -0.88
N ASN A 302 -4.88 -20.46 -1.06
CA ASN A 302 -4.24 -20.45 -2.37
C ASN A 302 -4.15 -21.85 -2.98
N GLN A 303 -3.74 -22.84 -2.19
CA GLN A 303 -3.64 -24.22 -2.63
C GLN A 303 -5.01 -24.72 -3.11
N ARG A 304 -6.05 -24.60 -2.27
CA ARG A 304 -7.42 -24.99 -2.60
C ARG A 304 -7.93 -24.31 -3.87
N LEU A 305 -7.65 -23.01 -4.03
CA LEU A 305 -8.07 -22.23 -5.19
C LEU A 305 -7.38 -22.71 -6.48
N LEU A 306 -6.07 -22.93 -6.46
CA LEU A 306 -5.32 -23.43 -7.62
C LEU A 306 -5.66 -24.89 -7.96
N ASP A 307 -5.84 -25.74 -6.95
CA ASP A 307 -6.35 -27.10 -7.14
C ASP A 307 -7.73 -27.06 -7.83
N SER A 308 -8.63 -26.18 -7.36
CA SER A 308 -9.94 -25.99 -7.97
C SER A 308 -9.89 -25.38 -9.38
N VAL A 309 -8.86 -24.59 -9.71
CA VAL A 309 -8.64 -24.13 -11.09
C VAL A 309 -8.22 -25.32 -11.96
N LEU A 310 -7.38 -26.23 -11.47
CA LEU A 310 -6.82 -27.33 -12.25
C LEU A 310 -7.72 -28.55 -12.38
N ASP A 311 -8.64 -28.76 -11.43
CA ASP A 311 -9.58 -29.89 -11.37
C ASP A 311 -10.28 -30.25 -12.70
N PRO A 312 -10.67 -29.30 -13.57
CA PRO A 312 -11.31 -29.62 -14.86
C PRO A 312 -10.38 -30.16 -15.95
N TYR A 313 -9.06 -30.22 -15.71
CA TYR A 313 -8.04 -30.54 -16.71
C TYR A 313 -7.25 -31.81 -16.35
N THR A 314 -6.70 -32.47 -17.35
CA THR A 314 -5.85 -33.65 -17.13
C THR A 314 -4.42 -33.22 -16.88
N VAL A 315 -4.01 -33.17 -15.61
CA VAL A 315 -2.63 -32.85 -15.25
C VAL A 315 -1.72 -34.06 -15.47
N ILE A 316 -0.64 -33.85 -16.23
CA ILE A 316 0.38 -34.85 -16.52
C ILE A 316 1.49 -34.76 -15.46
N GLY A 317 1.64 -35.81 -14.67
CA GLY A 317 2.63 -35.86 -13.58
C GLY A 317 2.21 -35.05 -12.35
N THR A 318 3.19 -34.71 -11.51
CA THR A 318 2.94 -33.98 -10.26
C THR A 318 3.11 -32.47 -10.47
N PRO A 319 2.10 -31.64 -10.15
CA PRO A 319 2.26 -30.19 -10.15
C PRO A 319 3.38 -29.73 -9.22
N GLN A 320 4.10 -28.68 -9.60
CA GLN A 320 5.13 -28.06 -8.79
C GLN A 320 4.62 -26.75 -8.21
N TRP A 321 4.68 -26.61 -6.90
CA TRP A 321 4.19 -25.44 -6.19
C TRP A 321 5.28 -24.40 -5.95
N GLY A 322 4.92 -23.12 -6.06
CA GLY A 322 5.70 -22.04 -5.50
C GLY A 322 5.77 -22.12 -3.97
N SER A 323 6.81 -21.54 -3.36
CA SER A 323 7.07 -21.60 -1.92
C SER A 323 5.98 -20.95 -1.05
N ASP A 324 5.19 -20.03 -1.61
CA ASP A 324 4.05 -19.38 -0.95
C ASP A 324 2.69 -19.88 -1.46
N PHE A 325 2.69 -20.94 -2.30
CA PHE A 325 1.51 -21.46 -2.99
C PHE A 325 0.78 -20.43 -3.86
N SER A 326 1.38 -19.25 -4.15
CA SER A 326 0.72 -18.21 -4.97
C SER A 326 0.73 -18.53 -6.47
N TYR A 327 1.53 -19.50 -6.88
CA TYR A 327 1.53 -20.05 -8.23
C TYR A 327 1.77 -21.56 -8.21
N ILE A 328 1.34 -22.21 -9.29
CA ILE A 328 1.54 -23.63 -9.55
C ILE A 328 2.02 -23.84 -10.99
N GLN A 329 2.95 -24.76 -11.18
CA GLN A 329 3.37 -25.23 -12.49
C GLN A 329 2.79 -26.62 -12.74
N ALA A 330 2.13 -26.79 -13.88
CA ALA A 330 1.53 -28.06 -14.29
C ALA A 330 1.86 -28.35 -15.75
N VAL A 331 1.87 -29.63 -16.13
CA VAL A 331 1.95 -30.03 -17.54
C VAL A 331 0.55 -30.45 -17.96
N LEU A 332 0.06 -29.85 -19.04
CA LEU A 332 -1.26 -30.11 -19.61
C LEU A 332 -1.12 -30.57 -21.05
N SER A 333 -2.14 -31.26 -21.55
CA SER A 333 -2.29 -31.47 -23.00
C SER A 333 -2.55 -30.13 -23.71
N ASP A 334 -2.15 -29.99 -24.97
CA ASP A 334 -2.42 -28.76 -25.74
C ASP A 334 -3.92 -28.42 -25.80
N ALA A 335 -4.79 -29.44 -25.86
CA ALA A 335 -6.24 -29.26 -25.81
C ALA A 335 -6.73 -28.69 -24.46
N ASP A 336 -6.15 -29.15 -23.35
CA ASP A 336 -6.47 -28.61 -22.02
C ASP A 336 -5.90 -27.21 -21.81
N VAL A 337 -4.75 -26.88 -22.41
CA VAL A 337 -4.25 -25.49 -22.44
C VAL A 337 -5.24 -24.60 -23.18
N GLU A 338 -5.74 -25.01 -24.34
CA GLU A 338 -6.75 -24.23 -25.05
C GLU A 338 -8.04 -24.05 -24.25
N ARG A 339 -8.51 -25.10 -23.56
CA ARG A 339 -9.68 -25.01 -22.66
C ARG A 339 -9.43 -24.05 -21.51
N LEU A 340 -8.25 -24.10 -20.90
CA LEU A 340 -7.85 -23.21 -19.82
C LEU A 340 -7.87 -21.75 -20.26
N LEU A 341 -7.29 -21.43 -21.41
CA LEU A 341 -7.28 -20.07 -21.95
C LEU A 341 -8.68 -19.55 -22.28
N ARG A 342 -9.61 -20.43 -22.64
CA ARG A 342 -11.02 -20.09 -22.92
C ARG A 342 -11.90 -20.05 -21.67
N SER A 343 -11.43 -20.58 -20.52
CA SER A 343 -12.23 -20.66 -19.30
C SER A 343 -12.67 -19.30 -18.74
N GLY A 344 -11.85 -18.27 -18.96
CA GLY A 344 -12.09 -16.93 -18.44
C GLY A 344 -12.08 -16.85 -16.90
N ASP A 345 -11.46 -17.82 -16.22
CA ASP A 345 -11.43 -17.90 -14.75
C ASP A 345 -10.84 -16.63 -14.13
N GLN A 346 -11.68 -15.88 -13.43
CA GLN A 346 -11.31 -14.59 -12.83
C GLN A 346 -10.45 -14.72 -11.58
N ARG A 347 -10.18 -15.93 -11.08
CA ARG A 347 -9.23 -16.14 -9.97
C ARG A 347 -7.78 -15.96 -10.42
N LEU A 348 -7.50 -16.19 -11.70
CA LEU A 348 -6.16 -16.16 -12.26
C LEU A 348 -5.71 -14.71 -12.55
N GLN A 349 -4.50 -14.38 -12.09
CA GLN A 349 -3.81 -13.15 -12.44
C GLN A 349 -3.00 -13.33 -13.72
N ALA A 350 -2.33 -14.47 -13.86
CA ALA A 350 -1.44 -14.73 -14.99
C ALA A 350 -1.42 -16.22 -15.37
N ILE A 351 -1.24 -16.47 -16.66
CA ILE A 351 -1.03 -17.78 -17.26
C ILE A 351 0.23 -17.68 -18.12
N SER A 352 1.32 -18.31 -17.68
CA SER A 352 2.51 -18.45 -18.51
C SER A 352 2.50 -19.81 -19.19
N ILE A 353 2.68 -19.82 -20.51
CA ILE A 353 2.69 -21.01 -21.36
C ILE A 353 4.11 -21.24 -21.82
N GLU A 354 4.69 -22.36 -21.42
CA GLU A 354 6.01 -22.80 -21.84
C GLU A 354 5.87 -23.94 -22.85
N LYS A 355 6.17 -23.64 -24.12
CA LYS A 355 6.16 -24.63 -25.20
C LYS A 355 7.57 -25.18 -25.45
N PRO A 356 7.69 -26.49 -25.77
CA PRO A 356 8.98 -27.03 -26.22
C PRO A 356 9.41 -26.29 -27.48
N THR A 357 10.69 -25.91 -27.53
CA THR A 357 11.29 -25.48 -28.79
C THR A 357 11.33 -26.69 -29.70
N ASN A 358 10.61 -26.64 -30.83
CA ASN A 358 10.77 -27.66 -31.87
C ASN A 358 12.25 -27.64 -32.30
N ARG A 359 13.07 -28.54 -31.75
CA ARG A 359 14.32 -28.91 -32.40
C ARG A 359 13.90 -29.66 -33.65
N THR A 360 13.90 -28.96 -34.78
CA THR A 360 14.09 -29.60 -36.08
C THR A 360 15.39 -30.38 -36.00
N GLY A 361 15.32 -31.65 -35.63
CA GLY A 361 16.43 -32.58 -35.83
C GLY A 361 16.71 -32.66 -37.34
N PRO A 362 17.97 -32.84 -37.75
CA PRO A 362 18.27 -33.07 -39.16
C PRO A 362 17.48 -34.28 -39.64
N ALA A 363 16.79 -34.13 -40.78
CA ALA A 363 16.12 -35.24 -41.46
C ALA A 363 17.14 -36.36 -41.75
N PRO A 364 16.72 -37.64 -41.68
CA PRO A 364 17.60 -38.79 -41.86
C PRO A 364 18.30 -38.82 -43.23
#